data_AF-A0A5N8YD67-F1
#
_entry.id   AF-A0A5N8YD67-F1
#
_cell.length_a   1.000
_cell.length_b   1.000
_cell.length_c   1.000
_cell.angle_alpha   90.00
_cell.angle_beta   90.00
_cell.angle_gamma   90.00
#
_symmetry.space_group_name_H-M   'P 1'
#
loop_
_entity.id
_entity.type
_entity.pdbx_description
1 polymer ?
#
loop_
_entity_poly.entity_id
_entity_poly.type
_entity_poly.pdbx_seq_one_letter_code
_entity_poly.pdbx_strand_id
1 'polypeptide(L)'
;MAAAIVLVGTLINVIRYYVTAFSIEDSTLHALEIAPAANTPGLNDVLVVVGGLAGAVLTYMLATRVFPIISMWEMREGLLLQRVRRFMKIDIRVMAKPE
;
A
#
# COMPACT_ATOMS: atom_id res chain seq x y z
N MET A 1 10.03 -4.65 -9.56
CA MET A 1 9.12 -4.85 -10.72
C MET A 1 7.86 -5.60 -10.34
N ALA A 2 7.94 -6.76 -9.66
CA ALA A 2 6.75 -7.52 -9.24
C ALA A 2 5.70 -6.69 -8.46
N ALA A 3 6.13 -5.88 -7.49
CA ALA A 3 5.22 -5.03 -6.72
C ALA A 3 4.46 -4.02 -7.60
N ALA A 4 5.10 -3.42 -8.61
CA ALA A 4 4.44 -2.48 -9.51
C ALA A 4 3.37 -3.17 -10.36
N ILE A 5 3.63 -4.40 -10.83
CA ILE A 5 2.66 -5.20 -11.58
C ILE A 5 1.45 -5.52 -10.70
N VAL A 6 1.67 -5.89 -9.44
CA VAL A 6 0.57 -6.17 -8.49
C VAL A 6 -0.27 -4.91 -8.25
N LEU A 7 0.35 -3.74 -8.07
CA LEU A 7 -0.39 -2.48 -7.87
C LEU A 7 -1.20 -2.08 -9.12
N VAL A 8 -0.64 -2.20 -10.31
CA VAL A 8 -1.38 -1.91 -11.55
C VAL A 8 -2.51 -2.91 -11.76
N GLY A 9 -2.26 -4.21 -11.53
CA GLY A 9 -3.28 -5.25 -11.65
C GLY A 9 -4.44 -5.07 -10.66
N THR A 10 -4.13 -4.70 -9.42
CA THR A 10 -5.17 -4.41 -8.40
C THR A 10 -5.99 -3.17 -8.76
N LEU A 11 -5.37 -2.12 -9.30
CA LEU A 11 -6.10 -0.94 -9.79
C LEU A 11 -7.09 -1.31 -10.91
N ILE A 12 -6.65 -2.06 -11.91
CA ILE A 12 -7.52 -2.51 -13.01
C ILE A 12 -8.67 -3.39 -12.50
N ASN A 13 -8.38 -4.27 -11.53
CA ASN A 13 -9.39 -5.12 -10.91
C ASN A 13 -10.47 -4.30 -10.19
N VAL A 14 -10.06 -3.29 -9.41
CA VAL A 14 -10.97 -2.37 -8.72
C VAL A 14 -11.84 -1.60 -9.72
N ILE A 15 -11.24 -1.07 -10.80
CA ILE A 15 -11.99 -0.40 -11.87
C ILE A 15 -13.03 -1.34 -12.47
N ARG A 16 -12.66 -2.59 -12.78
CA ARG A 16 -13.59 -3.57 -13.35
C ARG A 16 -14.81 -3.80 -12.44
N TYR A 17 -14.60 -3.98 -11.14
CA TYR A 17 -15.68 -4.22 -10.19
C TYR A 17 -16.60 -3.00 -10.02
N TYR A 18 -16.02 -1.82 -9.82
CA TYR A 18 -16.81 -0.62 -9.54
C TYR A 18 -17.52 -0.08 -10.77
N VAL A 19 -16.90 -0.10 -11.95
CA VAL A 19 -17.55 0.40 -13.17
C VAL A 19 -18.80 -0.43 -13.48
N THR A 20 -18.73 -1.76 -13.36
CA THR A 20 -19.92 -2.60 -13.59
C THR A 20 -21.00 -2.41 -12.53
N ALA A 21 -20.61 -2.22 -11.26
CA ALA A 21 -21.56 -2.08 -10.17
C ALA A 21 -22.32 -0.73 -10.23
N PHE A 22 -21.63 0.35 -10.60
CA PHE A 22 -22.20 1.69 -10.66
C PHE A 22 -22.78 2.07 -12.04
N SER A 23 -22.63 1.22 -13.05
CA SER A 23 -23.19 1.48 -14.39
C SER A 23 -24.69 1.16 -14.51
N ILE A 24 -25.33 0.66 -13.44
CA ILE A 24 -26.73 0.22 -13.45
C ILE A 24 -27.52 1.11 -12.48
N GLU A 25 -28.53 1.82 -13.00
CA GLU A 25 -29.41 2.67 -12.17
C GLU A 25 -30.41 1.87 -11.33
N ASP A 26 -30.93 0.76 -11.86
CA ASP A 26 -31.85 -0.14 -11.14
C ASP A 26 -31.21 -1.51 -10.87
N SER A 27 -30.87 -1.75 -9.60
CA SER A 27 -30.29 -3.01 -9.13
C SER A 27 -31.29 -4.18 -9.08
N THR A 28 -32.58 -3.91 -9.25
CA THR A 28 -33.60 -4.95 -9.34
C THR A 28 -33.67 -5.46 -10.78
N LEU A 29 -33.50 -6.76 -10.96
CA LEU A 29 -33.19 -7.48 -12.21
C LEU A 29 -34.26 -7.39 -13.34
N HIS A 30 -35.11 -6.35 -13.38
CA HIS A 30 -36.27 -6.25 -14.28
C HIS A 30 -36.18 -5.11 -15.31
N ALA A 31 -35.07 -4.35 -15.33
CA ALA A 31 -34.91 -3.19 -16.22
C ALA A 31 -33.81 -3.32 -17.30
N LEU A 32 -33.03 -4.42 -17.32
CA LEU A 32 -31.95 -4.59 -18.31
C LEU A 32 -32.41 -5.36 -19.55
N GLU A 33 -33.09 -4.67 -20.46
CA GLU A 33 -33.36 -5.21 -21.82
C GLU A 33 -32.17 -5.02 -22.77
N ILE A 34 -31.32 -4.02 -22.51
CA ILE A 34 -30.18 -3.64 -23.37
C ILE A 34 -28.94 -3.42 -22.49
N ALA A 35 -27.79 -3.91 -22.93
CA ALA A 35 -26.52 -3.70 -22.23
C ALA A 35 -26.19 -2.19 -22.17
N PRO A 36 -25.83 -1.64 -21.00
CA PRO A 36 -25.48 -0.23 -20.88
C PRO A 36 -24.23 0.11 -21.70
N ALA A 37 -24.16 1.35 -22.17
CA ALA A 37 -23.01 1.83 -22.94
C ALA A 37 -21.72 1.76 -22.11
N ALA A 38 -20.59 1.53 -22.79
CA ALA A 38 -19.29 1.45 -22.13
C ALA A 38 -18.90 2.79 -21.48
N ASN A 39 -18.72 2.79 -20.17
CA ASN A 39 -18.18 3.94 -19.43
C ASN A 39 -16.68 4.05 -19.68
N THR A 40 -16.28 5.05 -20.46
CA THR A 40 -14.87 5.33 -20.76
C THR A 40 -14.35 6.47 -19.88
N PRO A 41 -13.11 6.37 -19.36
CA PRO A 41 -12.57 7.40 -18.49
C PRO A 41 -12.29 8.69 -19.27
N GLY A 42 -12.65 9.81 -18.68
CA GLY A 42 -12.32 11.14 -19.17
C GLY A 42 -10.98 11.65 -18.63
N LEU A 43 -10.58 12.84 -19.09
CA LEU A 43 -9.34 13.49 -18.63
C LEU A 43 -9.36 13.75 -17.11
N ASN A 44 -10.52 14.14 -16.58
CA ASN A 44 -10.68 14.43 -15.15
C ASN A 44 -10.43 13.19 -14.29
N ASP A 45 -10.88 12.01 -14.73
CA ASP A 45 -10.69 10.76 -14.00
C ASP A 45 -9.20 10.41 -13.88
N VAL A 46 -8.45 10.61 -14.96
CA VAL A 46 -6.99 10.40 -14.98
C VAL A 46 -6.29 11.37 -14.03
N LEU A 47 -6.68 12.65 -14.04
CA LEU A 47 -6.11 13.65 -13.14
C LEU A 47 -6.40 13.33 -11.67
N VAL A 48 -7.59 12.83 -11.35
CA VAL A 48 -7.95 12.40 -10.00
C VAL A 48 -7.08 11.22 -9.54
N VAL A 49 -6.90 10.21 -10.38
CA VAL A 49 -6.06 9.05 -10.04
C VAL A 49 -4.60 9.47 -9.82
N VAL A 50 -4.05 10.27 -10.73
CA VAL A 50 -2.68 10.78 -10.61
C VAL A 50 -2.53 11.67 -9.38
N GLY A 51 -3.49 12.55 -9.13
CA GLY A 51 -3.53 13.42 -7.96
C GLY A 51 -3.63 12.62 -6.65
N GLY A 52 -4.43 11.56 -6.62
CA GLY A 52 -4.55 10.66 -5.46
C GLY A 52 -3.23 9.95 -5.14
N LEU A 53 -2.53 9.43 -6.15
CA LEU A 53 -1.22 8.81 -5.99
C LEU A 53 -0.17 9.82 -5.51
N ALA A 54 -0.12 11.00 -6.13
CA ALA A 54 0.79 12.06 -5.72
C ALA A 54 0.50 12.55 -4.29
N GLY A 55 -0.77 12.69 -3.92
CA GLY A 55 -1.21 13.06 -2.59
C GLY A 55 -0.82 12.03 -1.53
N ALA A 56 -0.94 10.73 -1.83
CA ALA A 56 -0.49 9.66 -0.94
C ALA A 56 1.02 9.71 -0.70
N VAL A 57 1.81 9.88 -1.77
CA VAL A 57 3.27 10.02 -1.68
C VAL A 57 3.67 11.26 -0.88
N LEU A 58 3.04 12.40 -1.15
CA LEU A 58 3.30 13.65 -0.43
C LEU A 58 2.97 13.51 1.06
N THR A 59 1.84 12.88 1.39
CA THR A 59 1.44 12.64 2.78
C THR A 59 2.43 11.71 3.48
N TYR A 60 2.91 10.67 2.80
CA TYR A 60 3.95 9.79 3.31
C TYR A 60 5.27 10.54 3.56
N MET A 61 5.71 11.38 2.62
CA MET A 61 6.93 12.18 2.79
C MET A 61 6.81 13.18 3.94
N LEU A 62 5.65 13.82 4.11
CA LEU A 62 5.39 14.70 5.26
C LEU A 62 5.40 13.92 6.57
N ALA A 63 4.73 12.77 6.62
CA ALA A 63 4.68 11.94 7.81
C ALA A 63 6.08 11.46 8.23
N THR A 64 6.90 10.99 7.29
CA THR A 64 8.28 10.54 7.58
C THR A 64 9.25 11.67 7.93
N ARG A 65 8.93 12.92 7.55
CA ARG A 65 9.68 14.10 8.01
C ARG A 65 9.35 14.46 9.45
N VAL A 66 8.10 14.26 9.88
CA VAL A 66 7.64 14.62 11.24
C VAL A 66 7.89 13.48 12.23
N PHE A 67 7.65 12.24 11.81
CA PHE A 67 7.74 11.05 12.64
C PHE A 67 8.89 10.14 12.18
N PRO A 68 9.68 9.57 13.10
CA PRO A 68 10.71 8.61 12.74
C PRO A 68 10.08 7.35 12.13
N ILE A 69 10.65 6.87 11.02
CA ILE A 69 10.17 5.69 10.27
C ILE A 69 10.29 4.40 11.10
N ILE A 70 11.27 4.38 12.01
CA ILE A 70 11.57 3.24 12.86
C ILE A 70 11.18 3.53 14.31
N SER A 71 10.68 2.50 15.00
CA SER A 71 10.38 2.57 16.43
C SER A 71 11.68 2.69 17.23
N MET A 72 11.92 3.88 17.78
CA MET A 72 13.12 4.14 18.60
C MET A 72 13.16 3.29 19.87
N TRP A 73 11.99 2.98 20.44
CA TRP A 73 11.85 2.17 21.65
C TRP A 73 12.21 0.71 21.40
N GLU A 74 11.65 0.13 20.35
CA GLU A 74 11.93 -1.25 19.96
C GLU A 74 13.40 -1.42 19.55
N MET A 75 13.96 -0.44 18.83
CA MET A 75 15.38 -0.46 18.47
C MET A 75 16.28 -0.37 19.70
N ARG A 76 15.92 0.46 20.70
CA ARG A 76 16.67 0.56 21.96
C ARG A 76 16.64 -0.75 22.74
N GLU A 77 15.47 -1.37 22.87
CA GLU A 77 15.32 -2.65 23.56
C GLU A 77 16.08 -3.77 22.83
N GLY A 78 15.96 -3.84 21.51
CA GLY A 78 16.71 -4.79 20.68
C GLY A 78 18.23 -4.64 20.81
N LEU A 79 18.73 -3.41 20.97
CA LEU A 79 20.16 -3.15 21.23
C LEU A 79 20.59 -3.57 22.64
N LEU A 80 19.74 -3.41 23.65
CA LEU A 80 20.04 -3.84 25.02
C LEU A 80 20.14 -5.38 25.13
N LEU A 81 19.37 -6.10 24.32
CA LEU A 81 19.39 -7.56 24.25
C LEU A 81 20.57 -8.11 23.43
N GLN A 82 21.31 -7.24 22.74
CA GLN A 82 22.42 -7.60 21.87
C GLN A 82 23.77 -7.26 22.49
N ARG A 83 24.69 -8.23 22.50
CA ARG A 83 26.09 -7.98 22.86
C ARG A 83 27.03 -8.70 21.91
N VAL A 84 27.99 -7.96 21.34
CA VAL A 84 29.08 -8.56 20.57
C VAL A 84 30.08 -9.17 21.55
N ARG A 85 30.41 -10.45 21.37
CA ARG A 85 31.45 -11.16 22.13
C ARG A 85 32.37 -11.90 21.18
N ARG A 86 33.67 -11.91 21.51
CA ARG A 86 34.63 -12.72 20.77
C ARG A 86 34.49 -14.18 21.16
N PHE A 87 34.24 -15.04 20.17
CA PHE A 87 34.22 -16.48 20.34
C PHE A 87 35.34 -17.09 19.51
N MET A 88 36.34 -17.66 20.19
CA MET A 88 37.59 -18.12 19.60
C MET A 88 38.29 -16.99 18.81
N LYS A 89 38.15 -16.97 17.48
CA LYS A 89 38.78 -16.01 16.56
C LYS A 89 37.77 -15.12 15.82
N ILE A 90 36.46 -15.27 16.07
CA ILE A 90 35.40 -14.53 15.38
C ILE A 90 34.56 -13.72 16.37
N ASP A 91 34.14 -12.53 15.96
CA ASP A 91 33.21 -11.71 16.73
C ASP A 91 31.78 -12.11 16.37
N ILE A 92 31.02 -12.60 17.36
CA ILE A 92 29.64 -13.05 17.18
C ILE A 92 28.69 -12.15 17.97
N ARG A 93 27.51 -11.91 17.40
CA ARG A 93 26.43 -11.21 18.09
C ARG A 93 25.65 -12.20 18.95
N VAL A 94 25.75 -12.06 20.26
CA VAL A 94 25.01 -12.88 21.24
C VAL A 94 23.73 -12.15 21.60
N MET A 95 22.59 -12.84 21.45
CA MET A 95 21.27 -12.34 21.83
C MET A 95 20.91 -12.91 23.20
N ALA A 96 20.43 -12.08 24.13
CA ALA A 96 19.79 -12.57 25.34
C ALA A 96 18.42 -13.18 25.00
N LYS A 97 17.96 -14.17 25.79
CA LYS A 97 16.60 -14.68 25.67
C LYS A 97 15.65 -13.55 26.07
N PRO A 98 14.67 -13.17 25.23
CA PRO A 98 13.61 -12.27 25.66
C PRO A 98 12.82 -12.97 26.78
N GLU A 99 12.51 -12.24 27.85
CA GLU A 99 11.67 -12.75 28.95
C GLU A 99 10.28 -13.11 28.45
#